data_AF-A0A317MI94-F1
#
_entry.id   AF-A0A317MI94-F1
#
_cell.length_a   1.000
_cell.length_b   1.000
_cell.length_c   1.000
_cell.angle_alpha   90.00
_cell.angle_beta   90.00
_cell.angle_gamma   90.00
#
_symmetry.space_group_name_H-M   'P 1'
#
loop_
_entity.id
_entity.type
_entity.pdbx_description
1 polymer ?
#
loop_
_entity_poly.entity_id
_entity_poly.type
_entity_poly.pdbx_seq_one_letter_code
_entity_poly.pdbx_strand_id
1 'polypeptide(L)'
;MSKNSREGVKHAIQELAIGNYRSYPEDYGVTRDTAANVQSLAKGYWDSREVKEVQRDEKLGINLDDYKQWTQEAFAEFMKNNEYSLS
;
A
#
# COMPACT_ATOMS: atom_id res chain seq x y z
N MET A 1 14.92 7.25 1.24
CA MET A 1 15.51 6.04 0.61
C MET A 1 15.48 6.18 -0.90
N SER A 2 16.44 5.59 -1.62
CA SER A 2 16.42 5.61 -3.09
C SER A 2 15.24 4.78 -3.60
N LYS A 3 14.39 5.35 -4.45
CA LYS A 3 13.26 4.64 -5.10
C LYS A 3 13.72 3.63 -6.17
N ASN A 4 15.02 3.32 -6.24
CA ASN A 4 15.61 2.39 -7.21
C ASN A 4 15.96 1.02 -6.59
N SER A 5 15.44 0.71 -5.40
CA SER A 5 15.53 -0.62 -4.79
C SER A 5 14.14 -1.13 -4.43
N ARG A 6 13.98 -2.45 -4.31
CA ARG A 6 12.71 -3.06 -3.86
C ARG A 6 12.23 -2.47 -2.55
N GLU A 7 13.14 -2.31 -1.59
CA GLU A 7 12.83 -1.71 -0.28
C GLU A 7 12.38 -0.26 -0.41
N GLY A 8 13.03 0.53 -1.27
CA GLY A 8 12.62 1.92 -1.51
C GLY A 8 11.24 2.04 -2.15
N VAL A 9 10.90 1.13 -3.07
CA VAL A 9 9.56 1.08 -3.68
C VAL A 9 8.53 0.63 -2.65
N LYS A 10 8.82 -0.42 -1.87
CA LYS A 10 7.98 -0.89 -0.77
C LYS A 10 7.60 0.25 0.17
N HIS A 11 8.59 0.98 0.69
CA HIS A 11 8.33 2.08 1.61
C HIS A 11 7.46 3.18 0.97
N ALA A 12 7.70 3.52 -0.29
CA ALA A 12 6.88 4.52 -0.99
C ALA A 12 5.42 4.07 -1.15
N ILE A 13 5.18 2.79 -1.45
CA ILE A 13 3.82 2.22 -1.53
C ILE A 13 3.14 2.22 -0.16
N GLN A 14 3.88 1.88 0.90
CA GLN A 14 3.34 1.87 2.27
C GLN A 14 2.96 3.27 2.75
N GLU A 15 3.80 4.28 2.51
CA GLU A 15 3.50 5.68 2.83
C GLU A 15 2.22 6.16 2.10
N LEU A 16 2.10 5.83 0.82
CA LEU A 16 0.93 6.19 0.02
C LEU A 16 -0.35 5.49 0.52
N ALA A 17 -0.24 4.21 0.86
CA ALA A 17 -1.32 3.41 1.43
C ALA A 17 -1.79 3.97 2.78
N ILE A 18 -0.87 4.25 3.71
CA ILE A 18 -1.18 4.86 5.01
C ILE A 18 -1.88 6.21 4.84
N GLY A 19 -1.45 7.02 3.85
CA GLY A 19 -2.14 8.25 3.48
C GLY A 19 -3.61 8.01 3.12
N ASN A 20 -3.88 7.04 2.25
CA ASN A 20 -5.25 6.67 1.86
C ASN A 20 -6.08 6.16 3.04
N TYR A 21 -5.50 5.31 3.90
CA TYR A 21 -6.21 4.79 5.08
C TYR A 21 -6.63 5.90 6.05
N ARG A 22 -5.80 6.95 6.18
CA ARG A 22 -6.12 8.14 6.99
C ARG A 22 -7.16 9.04 6.35
N SER A 23 -7.13 9.17 5.03
CA SER A 23 -8.02 10.07 4.29
C SER A 23 -9.43 9.53 4.10
N TYR A 24 -9.60 8.20 4.13
CA TYR A 24 -10.89 7.52 3.90
C TYR A 24 -11.19 6.51 5.01
N PRO A 25 -11.32 6.94 6.28
CA PRO A 25 -11.52 6.05 7.42
C PRO A 25 -12.81 5.20 7.31
N GLU A 26 -13.82 5.65 6.57
CA GLU A 26 -15.04 4.90 6.25
C GLU A 26 -14.78 3.65 5.40
N ASP A 27 -13.82 3.72 4.48
CA ASP A 27 -13.46 2.62 3.58
C ASP A 27 -12.47 1.65 4.21
N TYR A 28 -11.68 2.13 5.18
CA TYR A 28 -10.60 1.36 5.80
C TYR A 28 -10.80 1.08 7.29
N GLY A 29 -11.91 1.52 7.89
CA GLY A 29 -12.35 1.08 9.21
C GLY A 29 -12.66 -0.42 9.23
N VAL A 30 -12.60 -1.08 10.39
CA VAL A 30 -12.79 -2.54 10.54
C VAL A 30 -14.23 -2.94 10.20
N THR A 31 -14.49 -3.14 8.92
CA THR A 31 -15.78 -3.53 8.35
C THR A 31 -15.60 -4.80 7.52
N ARG A 32 -16.70 -5.34 6.97
CA ARG A 32 -16.65 -6.56 6.15
C ARG A 32 -15.84 -6.36 4.86
N ASP A 33 -15.76 -5.14 4.36
CA ASP A 33 -15.25 -4.84 3.02
C ASP A 33 -13.80 -4.33 3.03
N THR A 34 -13.23 -4.06 4.21
CA THR A 34 -11.87 -3.51 4.38
C THR A 34 -10.81 -4.30 3.64
N ALA A 35 -10.86 -5.64 3.72
CA ALA A 35 -9.91 -6.49 3.01
C ALA A 35 -10.01 -6.33 1.49
N ALA A 36 -11.23 -6.22 0.95
CA ALA A 36 -11.44 -5.96 -0.48
C ALA A 36 -10.99 -4.56 -0.89
N ASN A 37 -11.18 -3.57 -0.02
CA ASN A 37 -10.76 -2.19 -0.25
C ASN A 37 -9.22 -2.07 -0.28
N VAL A 38 -8.50 -2.72 0.64
CA VAL A 38 -7.02 -2.77 0.63
C VAL A 38 -6.49 -3.43 -0.65
N GLN A 39 -7.09 -4.53 -1.09
CA GLN A 39 -6.70 -5.20 -2.33
C GLN A 39 -7.01 -4.35 -3.57
N SER A 40 -8.14 -3.64 -3.57
CA SER A 40 -8.54 -2.74 -4.65
C SER A 40 -7.60 -1.53 -4.74
N LEU A 41 -7.15 -0.99 -3.60
CA LEU A 41 -6.16 0.09 -3.54
C LEU A 41 -4.84 -0.34 -4.18
N ALA A 42 -4.33 -1.53 -3.83
CA ALA A 42 -3.11 -2.08 -4.40
C ALA A 42 -3.19 -2.19 -5.93
N LYS A 43 -4.34 -2.68 -6.43
CA LYS A 43 -4.60 -2.77 -7.87
C LYS A 43 -4.68 -1.39 -8.52
N GLY A 44 -5.32 -0.42 -7.88
CA GLY A 44 -5.37 0.96 -8.33
C GLY A 44 -3.98 1.55 -8.54
N TYR A 45 -3.07 1.37 -7.57
CA TYR A 45 -1.68 1.79 -7.72
C TYR A 45 -0.95 1.05 -8.85
N TRP A 46 -1.17 -0.25 -8.99
CA TRP A 46 -0.53 -1.05 -10.03
C TRP A 46 -0.96 -0.63 -11.44
N ASP A 47 -2.26 -0.37 -11.62
CA ASP A 47 -2.87 0.02 -12.90
C ASP A 47 -2.54 1.48 -13.26
N SER A 48 -2.24 2.34 -12.27
CA SER A 48 -1.92 3.76 -12.48
C SER A 48 -0.43 4.09 -12.61
N ARG A 49 0.45 3.08 -12.70
CA ARG A 49 1.91 3.30 -12.79
C ARG A 49 2.30 4.02 -14.07
N GLU A 50 3.22 4.97 -13.96
CA GLU A 50 3.84 5.58 -15.12
C GLU A 50 4.83 4.62 -15.80
N VAL A 51 5.13 4.86 -17.08
CA VAL A 51 6.09 4.03 -17.87
C VAL A 51 7.43 3.83 -17.16
N LYS A 52 7.96 4.88 -16.52
CA LYS A 52 9.21 4.82 -15.76
C LYS A 52 9.14 3.88 -14.55
N GLU A 53 7.95 3.73 -13.97
CA GLU A 53 7.70 2.89 -12.81
C GLU A 53 7.49 1.44 -13.22
N VAL A 54 6.80 1.21 -14.34
CA VAL A 54 6.70 -0.13 -14.96
C VAL A 54 8.10 -0.68 -15.24
N GLN A 55 8.96 0.09 -15.93
CA GLN A 55 10.33 -0.33 -16.24
C GLN A 55 11.18 -0.59 -14.98
N ARG A 56 11.04 0.26 -13.96
CA ARG A 56 11.71 0.08 -12.66
C ARG A 56 11.26 -1.23 -12.02
N ASP A 57 9.96 -1.46 -11.94
CA ASP A 57 9.37 -2.61 -11.28
C ASP A 57 9.77 -3.91 -11.99
N GLU A 58 9.74 -3.95 -13.32
CA GLU A 58 10.24 -5.06 -14.12
C GLU A 58 11.71 -5.36 -13.82
N LYS A 59 12.56 -4.33 -13.80
CA LYS A 59 13.99 -4.48 -13.47
C LYS A 59 14.23 -5.01 -12.05
N LEU A 60 13.34 -4.67 -11.12
CA LEU A 60 13.42 -5.07 -9.72
C LEU A 60 12.64 -6.38 -9.42
N GLY A 61 12.03 -7.00 -10.43
CA GLY A 61 11.18 -8.18 -10.28
C GLY A 61 9.95 -7.95 -9.40
N ILE A 62 9.43 -6.72 -9.37
CA ILE A 62 8.26 -6.33 -8.58
C ILE A 62 7.01 -6.63 -9.39
N ASN A 63 6.05 -7.31 -8.76
CA ASN A 63 4.79 -7.72 -9.37
C ASN A 63 3.57 -7.21 -8.57
N LEU A 64 2.35 -7.45 -9.08
CA LEU A 64 1.12 -7.01 -8.42
C LEU A 64 0.97 -7.62 -7.01
N ASP A 65 1.44 -8.84 -6.78
CA ASP A 65 1.31 -9.47 -5.47
C ASP A 65 2.24 -8.83 -4.44
N ASP A 66 3.37 -8.26 -4.86
CA ASP A 66 4.19 -7.40 -4.00
C ASP A 66 3.41 -6.15 -3.56
N TYR A 67 2.70 -5.49 -4.49
CA TYR A 67 1.88 -4.31 -4.17
C TYR A 67 0.76 -4.65 -3.17
N LYS A 68 0.07 -5.78 -3.38
CA LYS A 68 -0.95 -6.29 -2.45
C LYS A 68 -0.38 -6.59 -1.07
N GLN A 69 0.79 -7.24 -1.02
CA GLN A 69 1.47 -7.57 0.22
C GLN A 69 1.88 -6.29 0.97
N TRP A 70 2.49 -5.32 0.30
CA TRP A 70 2.98 -4.09 0.94
C TRP A 70 1.85 -3.19 1.44
N THR A 71 0.75 -3.09 0.70
CA THR A 71 -0.45 -2.36 1.16
C THR A 71 -1.10 -3.06 2.35
N GLN A 72 -1.13 -4.40 2.39
CA GLN A 72 -1.60 -5.17 3.55
C GLN A 72 -0.70 -4.97 4.78
N GLU A 73 0.62 -4.97 4.61
CA GLU A 73 1.58 -4.69 5.69
C GLU A 73 1.38 -3.27 6.25
N ALA A 74 1.24 -2.28 5.38
CA ALA A 74 0.91 -0.91 5.77
C ALA A 74 -0.41 -0.83 6.53
N PHE A 75 -1.42 -1.62 6.13
CA PHE A 75 -2.70 -1.63 6.80
C PHE A 75 -2.59 -2.23 8.21
N ALA A 76 -1.85 -3.33 8.37
CA ALA A 76 -1.59 -3.92 9.67
C ALA A 76 -0.84 -2.96 10.62
N GLU A 77 0.16 -2.23 10.10
CA GLU A 77 0.88 -1.22 10.85
C GLU A 77 -0.01 -0.03 11.22
N PHE A 78 -0.82 0.45 10.27
CA PHE A 78 -1.81 1.50 10.49
C PHE A 78 -2.80 1.12 11.60
N MET A 79 -3.37 -0.09 11.55
CA MET A 79 -4.29 -0.58 12.57
C MET A 79 -3.63 -0.63 13.95
N LYS A 80 -2.42 -1.21 14.04
CA LYS A 80 -1.67 -1.26 15.29
C LYS A 80 -1.46 0.13 15.89
N ASN A 81 -1.05 1.11 15.07
CA ASN A 81 -0.81 2.48 15.55
C ASN A 81 -2.08 3.23 15.97
N ASN A 82 -3.24 2.92 15.35
CA ASN A 82 -4.52 3.51 15.74
C ASN A 82 -5.15 2.82 16.95
N GLU A 83 -4.92 1.52 17.16
CA GLU A 83 -5.33 0.81 18.38
C GLU A 83 -4.69 1.42 19.64
N TYR A 84 -3.42 1.82 19.56
CA TYR A 84 -2.74 2.54 20.65
C TYR A 84 -3.18 4.00 20.81
N SER A 85 -3.90 4.58 19.84
CA SER A 85 -4.41 5.96 19.93
C SER A 85 -5.80 6.02 20.59
N LEU A 86 -6.42 4.87 20.89
CA LEU A 86 -7.73 4.74 21.51
C LEU A 86 -7.66 4.14 22.93
N SER A 87 -6.46 3.94 23.49
CA SER A 87 -6.22 3.48 24.86
C SER A 87 -5.86 4.61 25.82
#